data_AF-A0A9R0Z5Q7-F1
#
_entry.id   AF-A0A9R0Z5Q7-F1
#
_cell.length_a   1.000
_cell.length_b   1.000
_cell.length_c   1.000
_cell.angle_alpha   90.00
_cell.angle_beta   90.00
_cell.angle_gamma   90.00
#
_symmetry.space_group_name_H-M   'P 1'
#
loop_
_entity.id
_entity.type
_entity.pdbx_description
1 polymer ?
#
loop_
_entity_poly.entity_id
_entity_poly.type
_entity_poly.pdbx_seq_one_letter_code
_entity_poly.pdbx_strand_id
1 'polypeptide(L)'
;MEWPAARLVLVLVTLLTLWSSAVAVASPPAVASAAPVRVGVVLDLTSDVGRERRACICMALDDFHAAHAGYGAARIELLVRDSRGDLATAAHAGK
;
A
#
# COMPACT_ATOMS: atom_id res chain seq x y z
N MET A 1 -18.90 -10.67 60.87
CA MET A 1 -17.46 -10.51 61.16
C MET A 1 -16.76 -10.52 59.81
N GLU A 2 -16.59 -9.35 59.22
CA GLU A 2 -15.97 -9.17 57.91
C GLU A 2 -14.50 -9.60 58.04
N TRP A 3 -14.10 -10.74 57.49
CA TRP A 3 -12.74 -11.26 57.66
C TRP A 3 -11.76 -10.28 57.02
N PRO A 4 -10.86 -9.63 57.78
CA PRO A 4 -9.96 -8.60 57.23
C PRO A 4 -9.08 -9.14 56.10
N ALA A 5 -8.76 -10.44 56.12
CA ALA A 5 -8.05 -11.13 55.06
C ALA A 5 -8.83 -11.18 53.73
N ALA A 6 -10.15 -11.39 53.77
CA ALA A 6 -10.98 -11.42 52.56
C ALA A 6 -11.06 -10.04 51.88
N ARG A 7 -11.07 -8.97 52.68
CA ARG A 7 -11.01 -7.58 52.16
C ARG A 7 -9.66 -7.28 51.50
N LEU A 8 -8.56 -7.74 52.09
CA LEU A 8 -7.22 -7.58 51.52
C LEU A 8 -7.04 -8.36 50.20
N VAL A 9 -7.56 -9.58 50.13
CA VAL A 9 -7.53 -10.40 48.91
C VAL A 9 -8.36 -9.73 47.80
N LEU A 10 -9.54 -9.21 48.12
CA LEU A 10 -10.38 -8.52 47.14
C LEU A 10 -9.68 -7.25 46.59
N VAL A 11 -9.07 -6.45 47.46
CA VAL A 11 -8.30 -5.26 47.07
C VAL A 11 -7.12 -5.64 46.17
N LEU A 12 -6.36 -6.68 46.52
CA LEU A 12 -5.23 -7.14 45.73
C LEU A 12 -5.66 -7.62 44.33
N VAL A 13 -6.76 -8.39 44.24
CA VAL A 13 -7.32 -8.85 42.97
C VAL A 13 -7.79 -7.67 42.12
N THR A 14 -8.49 -6.69 42.70
CA THR A 14 -8.91 -5.49 41.96
C THR A 14 -7.72 -4.68 41.45
N LEU A 15 -6.65 -4.57 42.24
CA LEU A 15 -5.43 -3.86 41.86
C LEU A 15 -4.70 -4.56 40.71
N LEU A 16 -4.61 -5.90 40.74
CA LEU A 16 -4.04 -6.73 39.68
C LEU A 16 -4.84 -6.62 38.38
N THR A 17 -6.17 -6.63 38.45
CA THR A 17 -7.02 -6.45 37.26
C THR A 17 -6.91 -5.05 36.69
N LEU A 18 -6.81 -4.03 37.54
CA LEU A 18 -6.68 -2.64 37.10
C LEU A 18 -5.32 -2.36 36.44
N TRP A 19 -4.27 -3.06 36.89
CA TRP A 19 -2.94 -2.94 36.30
C TRP A 19 -2.85 -3.58 34.91
N SER A 20 -3.67 -4.59 34.62
CA SER A 20 -3.68 -5.28 33.33
C SER A 20 -4.39 -4.49 32.21
N SER A 21 -5.20 -3.48 32.55
CA SER A 21 -6.04 -2.73 31.60
C SER A 21 -5.28 -1.69 30.76
N ALA A 22 -3.97 -1.50 30.95
CA ALA A 22 -3.22 -0.37 30.40
C ALA A 22 -2.34 -0.71 29.18
N VAL A 23 -2.69 -1.73 28.38
CA VAL A 23 -2.08 -1.92 27.05
C VAL A 23 -3.00 -1.29 26.00
N ALA A 24 -2.75 0.00 25.73
CA ALA A 24 -3.31 0.64 24.54
C ALA A 24 -2.56 0.11 23.32
N VAL A 25 -3.22 -0.71 22.50
CA VAL A 25 -2.70 -1.09 21.20
C VAL A 25 -2.80 0.14 20.30
N ALA A 26 -1.69 0.86 20.13
CA ALA A 26 -1.65 1.98 19.19
C ALA A 26 -1.91 1.43 17.78
N SER A 27 -3.03 1.82 17.18
CA SER A 27 -3.25 1.56 15.75
C SER A 27 -2.19 2.35 14.98
N PRO A 28 -1.54 1.73 13.97
CA PRO A 28 -0.63 2.48 13.11
C PRO A 28 -1.39 3.68 12.50
N PRO A 29 -0.73 4.84 12.36
CA PRO A 29 -1.39 5.99 11.75
C PRO A 29 -1.94 5.59 10.38
N ALA A 30 -3.22 5.86 10.13
CA ALA A 30 -3.82 5.69 8.83
C ALA A 30 -3.10 6.63 7.87
N VAL A 31 -2.13 6.11 7.12
CA VAL A 31 -1.42 6.89 6.10
C VAL A 31 -2.44 7.17 5.01
N ALA A 32 -2.85 8.44 4.88
CA ALA A 32 -3.71 8.86 3.79
C ALA A 32 -3.09 8.40 2.48
N SER A 33 -3.81 7.57 1.71
CA SER A 33 -3.32 7.07 0.43
C SER A 33 -2.97 8.26 -0.45
N ALA A 34 -1.71 8.38 -0.85
CA ALA A 34 -1.31 9.39 -1.82
C ALA A 34 -2.10 9.21 -3.12
N ALA A 35 -2.42 10.31 -3.79
CA ALA A 35 -3.08 10.25 -5.09
C ALA A 35 -2.19 9.46 -6.08
N PRO A 36 -2.79 8.64 -6.96
CA PRO A 36 -2.01 7.84 -7.90
C PRO A 36 -1.24 8.74 -8.89
N VAL A 37 0.01 8.38 -9.14
CA VAL A 37 0.86 9.04 -10.13
C VAL A 37 0.59 8.41 -11.50
N ARG A 38 0.03 9.19 -12.41
CA ARG A 38 -0.27 8.74 -13.79
C ARG A 38 0.96 8.89 -14.67
N VAL A 39 1.38 7.80 -15.31
CA VAL A 39 2.54 7.76 -16.21
C VAL A 39 2.08 7.28 -17.58
N GLY A 40 2.30 8.12 -18.60
CA GLY A 40 2.02 7.76 -19.99
C GLY A 40 3.16 6.97 -20.62
N VAL A 41 2.84 5.88 -21.32
CA VAL A 41 3.79 5.08 -22.09
C VAL A 41 3.22 4.80 -23.48
N VAL A 42 4.05 5.05 -24.49
CA VAL A 42 3.72 4.79 -25.90
C VAL A 42 4.63 3.68 -26.40
N LEU A 43 4.05 2.58 -26.87
CA LEU A 43 4.77 1.40 -27.35
C LEU A 43 4.12 0.91 -28.64
N ASP A 44 4.90 0.28 -29.52
CA ASP A 44 4.35 -0.48 -30.63
C ASP A 44 3.93 -1.87 -30.15
N LEU A 45 2.67 -2.04 -29.77
CA LEU A 45 2.15 -3.32 -29.26
C LEU A 45 1.92 -4.36 -30.37
N THR A 46 2.06 -3.97 -31.64
CA THR A 46 2.02 -4.90 -32.77
C THR A 46 3.35 -5.65 -32.93
N SER A 47 4.46 -5.07 -32.45
CA SER A 47 5.77 -5.71 -32.42
C SER A 47 5.96 -6.63 -31.20
N ASP A 48 6.76 -7.70 -31.37
CA ASP A 48 7.14 -8.59 -30.26
C ASP A 48 7.90 -7.83 -29.17
N VAL A 49 8.85 -6.98 -29.57
CA VAL A 49 9.66 -6.15 -28.67
C VAL A 49 8.78 -5.19 -27.85
N GLY A 50 7.75 -4.59 -28.44
CA GLY A 50 6.87 -3.70 -27.70
C GLY A 50 6.00 -4.43 -26.68
N ARG A 51 5.56 -5.65 -26.97
CA ARG A 51 4.85 -6.50 -25.99
C ARG A 51 5.76 -6.96 -24.87
N GLU A 52 7.00 -7.34 -25.19
CA GLU A 52 8.03 -7.71 -24.21
C GLU A 52 8.34 -6.53 -23.27
N ARG A 53 8.55 -5.33 -23.83
CA ARG A 53 8.77 -4.11 -23.02
C ARG A 53 7.58 -3.80 -22.13
N ARG A 54 6.34 -3.95 -22.62
CA ARG A 54 5.14 -3.77 -21.80
C ARG A 54 5.13 -4.74 -20.62
N ALA A 55 5.45 -6.01 -20.84
CA ALA A 55 5.52 -7.02 -19.78
C ALA A 55 6.61 -6.66 -18.74
N CYS A 56 7.79 -6.25 -19.21
CA CYS A 56 8.89 -5.81 -18.35
C CYS A 56 8.49 -4.61 -17.46
N ILE A 57 7.84 -3.60 -18.04
CA ILE A 57 7.34 -2.43 -17.30
C ILE A 57 6.31 -2.86 -16.25
N CYS A 58 5.36 -3.74 -16.60
CA CYS A 58 4.36 -4.24 -15.65
C CYS A 58 5.02 -4.98 -14.48
N MET A 59 5.96 -5.88 -14.75
CA MET A 59 6.68 -6.60 -13.68
C MET A 59 7.47 -5.64 -12.78
N ALA A 60 8.16 -4.65 -13.35
CA ALA A 60 8.88 -3.65 -12.57
C ALA A 60 7.95 -2.79 -11.69
N LEU A 61 6.72 -2.53 -12.14
CA LEU A 61 5.70 -1.83 -11.34
C LEU A 61 5.18 -2.69 -10.20
N ASP A 62 4.97 -3.99 -10.44
CA ASP A 62 4.56 -4.93 -9.41
C ASP A 62 5.64 -5.03 -8.31
N ASP A 63 6.92 -5.15 -8.70
CA ASP A 63 8.06 -5.14 -7.78
C ASP A 63 8.13 -3.81 -6.99
N PHE A 64 7.92 -2.68 -7.68
CA PHE A 64 7.90 -1.37 -7.04
C PHE A 64 6.77 -1.24 -6.02
N HIS A 65 5.55 -1.66 -6.37
CA HIS A 65 4.40 -1.61 -5.44
C HIS A 65 4.60 -2.54 -4.25
N ALA A 66 5.17 -3.73 -4.45
CA ALA A 66 5.48 -4.67 -3.38
C ALA A 66 6.51 -4.09 -2.38
N ALA A 67 7.57 -3.46 -2.89
CA ALA A 67 8.59 -2.83 -2.06
C ALA A 67 8.09 -1.63 -1.25
N HIS A 68 7.00 -0.97 -1.69
CA HIS A 68 6.47 0.25 -1.07
C HIS A 68 5.10 0.07 -0.39
N ALA A 69 4.64 -1.17 -0.19
CA ALA A 69 3.31 -1.47 0.35
C ALA A 69 3.03 -0.93 1.78
N GLY A 70 4.07 -0.67 2.56
CA GLY A 70 3.96 -0.23 3.97
C GLY A 70 3.87 1.28 4.21
N TYR A 71 4.14 2.12 3.21
CA TYR A 71 4.26 3.57 3.38
C TYR A 71 3.33 4.32 2.41
N GLY A 72 2.03 4.40 2.71
CA GLY A 72 1.09 5.31 2.00
C GLY A 72 1.21 5.29 0.47
N ALA A 73 1.45 4.10 -0.08
CA ALA A 73 2.18 3.87 -1.32
C ALA A 73 1.83 4.85 -2.45
N ALA A 74 2.86 5.45 -3.07
CA ALA A 74 2.71 6.14 -4.33
C ALA A 74 2.26 5.13 -5.40
N ARG A 75 0.95 5.03 -5.63
CA ARG A 75 0.39 4.11 -6.62
C ARG A 75 0.66 4.67 -8.01
N ILE A 76 1.52 3.99 -8.77
CA ILE A 76 1.78 4.35 -10.16
C ILE A 76 0.69 3.72 -11.04
N GLU A 77 -0.02 4.55 -11.81
CA GLU A 77 -1.00 4.14 -12.80
C GLU A 77 -0.41 4.32 -14.20
N LEU A 78 -0.26 3.22 -14.94
CA LEU A 78 0.32 3.23 -16.27
C LEU A 78 -0.75 3.42 -17.34
N LEU A 79 -0.64 4.48 -18.13
CA LEU A 79 -1.48 4.78 -19.28
C LEU A 79 -0.76 4.35 -20.56
N VAL A 80 -1.07 3.15 -21.04
CA VAL A 80 -0.45 2.59 -22.25
C VAL A 80 -1.20 3.04 -23.51
N ARG A 81 -0.45 3.47 -24.53
CA ARG A 81 -0.93 3.79 -25.87
C ARG A 81 -0.16 2.98 -26.91
N ASP A 82 -0.90 2.39 -27.84
CA ASP A 82 -0.33 1.60 -28.94
C ASP A 82 -0.01 2.52 -30.12
N SER A 83 1.26 2.61 -30.50
CA SER A 83 1.68 3.35 -31.70
C SER A 83 1.47 2.58 -32.99
N ARG A 84 1.34 1.25 -32.93
CA ARG A 84 1.22 0.37 -34.11
C ARG A 84 2.37 0.53 -35.12
N GLY A 85 3.54 0.95 -34.65
CA GLY A 85 4.71 1.24 -35.49
C GLY A 85 4.61 2.56 -36.27
N ASP A 86 3.55 3.37 -36.06
CA ASP A 86 3.34 4.64 -36.74
C ASP A 86 3.82 5.85 -35.91
N LEU A 87 4.65 6.69 -36.53
CA LEU A 87 5.25 7.85 -35.89
C LEU A 87 4.23 8.95 -35.59
N ALA A 88 3.24 9.14 -36.47
CA ALA A 88 2.20 10.15 -36.26
C ALA A 88 1.32 9.76 -35.06
N THR A 89 0.87 8.51 -35.01
CA THR A 89 0.11 7.94 -33.89
C THR A 89 0.90 8.04 -32.59
N ALA A 90 2.20 7.74 -32.61
CA ALA A 90 3.06 7.92 -31.45
C ALA A 90 3.15 9.37 -30.97
N ALA A 91 3.31 10.33 -31.89
CA ALA A 91 3.39 11.75 -31.57
C ALA A 91 2.06 12.31 -31.03
N HIS A 92 0.94 11.80 -31.52
CA HIS A 92 -0.39 12.21 -31.05
C HIS A 92 -0.79 11.57 -29.71
N ALA A 93 -0.13 10.51 -29.28
CA ALA A 93 -0.48 9.78 -28.05
C ALA A 93 -0.24 10.56 -26.74
N GLY A 94 0.55 11.64 -26.79
CA GLY A 94 0.84 12.51 -25.64
C GLY A 94 -0.03 13.77 -25.55
N LYS A 95 -1.02 13.92 -26.43
CA LYS A 95 -1.95 15.06 -26.47
C LYS A 95 -3.23 14.74 -25.71
#